data_AF-A0A538HUZ5-F1
#
_entry.id   AF-A0A538HUZ5-F1
#
_cell.length_a   1.000
_cell.length_b   1.000
_cell.length_c   1.000
_cell.angle_alpha   90.00
_cell.angle_beta   90.00
_cell.angle_gamma   90.00
#
_symmetry.space_group_name_H-M   'P 1'
#
loop_
_entity.id
_entity.type
_entity.pdbx_description
1 polymer ?
#
loop_
_entity_poly.entity_id
_entity_poly.type
_entity_poly.pdbx_seq_one_letter_code
_entity_poly.pdbx_strand_id
1 'polypeptide(L)'
;MQRLSSLLRSPFSFLFARSSTEDRVAAYVVREHARGRGLSEILSDRFVQNRLSIEQQRRLLDRPEVVHALGDDAVEQTRRELQSFSAG
;
A
#
# COMPACT_ATOMS: atom_id res chain seq x y z
N MET A 1 21.26 5.80 8.13
CA MET A 1 19.98 5.05 8.17
C MET A 1 18.82 6.01 8.37
N GLN A 2 17.78 5.86 7.55
CA GLN A 2 16.39 6.33 7.72
C GLN A 2 16.11 7.83 7.85
N ARG A 3 16.01 8.54 6.72
CA ARG A 3 15.07 9.68 6.54
C ARG A 3 14.56 9.75 5.10
N LEU A 4 13.89 8.69 4.65
CA LEU A 4 13.07 8.70 3.42
C LEU A 4 11.58 8.90 3.74
N SER A 5 11.27 9.45 4.92
CA SER A 5 9.94 9.43 5.53
C SER A 5 9.19 10.77 5.50
N SER A 6 9.52 11.70 4.60
CA SER A 6 8.85 13.02 4.60
C SER A 6 8.29 13.54 3.26
N LEU A 7 8.41 12.83 2.14
CA LEU A 7 8.04 13.39 0.82
C LEU A 7 6.69 12.92 0.23
N LEU A 8 5.99 11.97 0.85
CA LEU A 8 4.66 11.52 0.37
C LEU A 8 3.52 12.12 1.21
N ARG A 9 3.58 13.43 1.49
CA ARG A 9 2.45 14.16 2.06
C ARG A 9 1.42 14.34 0.95
N SER A 10 0.61 13.31 0.76
CA SER A 10 -0.35 13.13 -0.32
C SER A 10 -1.21 14.39 -0.52
N PRO A 11 -1.04 15.13 -1.64
CA PRO A 11 -1.66 16.43 -1.86
C PRO A 11 -3.18 16.36 -2.15
N PHE A 12 -3.79 15.18 -2.05
CA PHE A 12 -5.20 14.95 -2.40
C PHE A 12 -6.05 14.37 -1.27
N SER A 13 -5.57 14.42 -0.01
CA SER A 13 -6.30 13.93 1.18
C SER A 13 -7.68 14.58 1.40
N PHE A 14 -7.98 15.71 0.76
CA PHE A 14 -9.19 16.49 0.99
C PHE A 14 -10.34 16.24 -0.01
N LEU A 15 -10.07 15.59 -1.16
CA LEU A 15 -11.11 15.31 -2.18
C LEU A 15 -12.02 14.12 -1.85
N PHE A 16 -11.82 13.51 -0.67
CA PHE A 16 -12.57 12.36 -0.21
C PHE A 16 -13.00 12.58 1.24
N ALA A 17 -14.20 13.13 1.44
CA ALA A 17 -14.93 13.03 2.70
C ALA A 17 -15.34 11.56 2.94
N ARG A 18 -14.36 10.67 3.10
CA ARG A 18 -14.53 9.22 3.28
C ARG A 18 -14.38 8.86 4.76
N SER A 19 -14.92 7.70 5.13
CA SER A 19 -14.94 7.27 6.52
C SER A 19 -13.51 7.07 7.04
N SER A 20 -13.24 7.58 8.25
CA SER A 20 -11.95 7.39 8.95
C SER A 20 -11.51 5.93 9.08
N THR A 21 -12.43 4.98 8.91
CA THR A 21 -12.14 3.54 8.89
C THR A 21 -11.42 3.12 7.62
N GLU A 22 -11.88 3.55 6.44
CA GLU A 22 -11.23 3.20 5.17
C GLU A 22 -9.80 3.74 5.12
N ASP A 23 -9.56 4.96 5.60
CA ASP A 23 -8.21 5.56 5.67
C ASP A 23 -7.25 4.77 6.57
N ARG A 24 -7.75 4.32 7.72
CA ARG A 24 -6.98 3.45 8.63
C ARG A 24 -6.64 2.12 7.98
N VAL A 25 -7.55 1.55 7.20
CA VAL A 25 -7.30 0.30 6.49
C VAL A 25 -6.31 0.51 5.32
N ALA A 26 -6.40 1.60 4.57
CA ALA A 26 -5.40 1.92 3.54
C ALA A 26 -4.00 2.08 4.14
N ALA A 27 -3.87 2.87 5.20
CA ALA A 27 -2.60 3.04 5.91
C ALA A 27 -2.06 1.72 6.48
N TYR A 28 -2.95 0.84 6.96
CA TYR A 28 -2.60 -0.50 7.39
C TYR A 28 -2.02 -1.31 6.21
N VAL A 29 -2.74 -1.39 5.10
CA VAL A 29 -2.34 -2.18 3.91
C VAL A 29 -0.99 -1.72 3.37
N VAL A 30 -0.81 -0.41 3.16
CA VAL A 30 0.45 0.16 2.67
C VAL A 30 1.60 -0.20 3.60
N ARG A 31 1.39 -0.09 4.92
CA ARG A 31 2.44 -0.36 5.90
C ARG A 31 2.79 -1.85 6.00
N GLU A 32 1.81 -2.75 5.92
CA GLU A 32 2.07 -4.19 5.94
C GLU A 32 2.73 -4.65 4.63
N HIS A 33 2.32 -4.09 3.49
CA HIS A 33 2.93 -4.39 2.19
C HIS A 33 4.40 -3.96 2.15
N ALA A 34 4.72 -2.76 2.65
CA ALA A 34 6.09 -2.27 2.75
C ALA A 34 7.00 -3.14 3.65
N ARG A 35 6.43 -4.07 4.44
CA ARG A 35 7.18 -5.09 5.20
C ARG A 35 7.39 -6.40 4.42
N GLY A 36 6.96 -6.46 3.16
CA GLY A 36 7.08 -7.63 2.29
C GLY A 36 5.94 -8.65 2.42
N ARG A 37 4.84 -8.32 3.12
CA ARG A 37 3.67 -9.20 3.17
C ARG A 37 2.86 -9.10 1.87
N GLY A 38 2.36 -10.23 1.39
CA GLY A 38 1.55 -10.28 0.17
C GLY A 38 0.19 -9.60 0.34
N LEU A 39 -0.27 -8.89 -0.68
CA LEU A 39 -1.54 -8.13 -0.62
C LEU A 39 -2.75 -9.03 -0.29
N SER A 40 -2.83 -10.23 -0.86
CA SER A 40 -3.92 -11.19 -0.58
C SER A 40 -3.94 -11.65 0.87
N GLU A 41 -2.75 -11.82 1.47
CA GLU A 41 -2.59 -12.17 2.88
C GLU A 41 -3.10 -11.02 3.76
N ILE A 42 -2.69 -9.78 3.45
CA ILE A 42 -3.09 -8.59 4.20
C ILE A 42 -4.61 -8.37 4.12
N LEU A 43 -5.23 -8.53 2.94
CA LEU A 43 -6.69 -8.41 2.79
C LEU A 43 -7.46 -9.49 3.56
N SER A 44 -6.80 -10.62 3.84
CA SER A 44 -7.35 -11.69 4.65
C SER A 44 -7.22 -11.45 6.15
N ASP A 45 -6.52 -10.39 6.59
CA ASP A 45 -6.38 -10.06 8.00
C ASP A 45 -7.75 -9.71 8.61
N ARG A 46 -8.02 -10.23 9.82
CA ARG A 46 -9.25 -9.91 10.57
C ARG A 46 -9.45 -8.40 10.74
N PHE A 47 -8.35 -7.64 10.80
CA PHE A 47 -8.42 -6.17 10.87
C PHE A 47 -9.15 -5.57 9.67
N VAL A 48 -8.89 -6.08 8.46
CA VAL A 48 -9.49 -5.64 7.19
C VAL A 48 -10.90 -6.21 7.05
N GLN A 49 -11.06 -7.52 7.23
CA GLN A 49 -12.34 -8.21 7.04
C GLN A 49 -13.45 -7.71 7.98
N ASN A 50 -13.10 -7.34 9.22
CA ASN A 50 -14.07 -6.80 10.18
C ASN A 50 -14.47 -5.34 9.92
N ARG A 51 -13.80 -4.66 8.98
CA ARG A 51 -13.96 -3.21 8.74
C ARG A 51 -14.48 -2.88 7.37
N LEU A 52 -14.14 -3.68 6.36
CA LEU A 52 -14.49 -3.43 4.98
C LEU A 52 -15.27 -4.61 4.40
N SER A 53 -16.41 -4.30 3.78
CA SER A 53 -17.08 -5.22 2.87
C SER A 53 -16.20 -5.55 1.66
N ILE A 54 -16.51 -6.62 0.95
CA ILE A 54 -15.78 -6.99 -0.29
C ILE A 54 -15.78 -5.85 -1.31
N GLU A 55 -16.89 -5.12 -1.43
CA GLU A 55 -16.97 -3.97 -2.33
C GLU A 55 -16.08 -2.81 -1.88
N GLN A 56 -16.01 -2.55 -0.57
CA GLN A 56 -15.09 -1.57 -0.01
C GLN A 56 -13.62 -1.98 -0.20
N GLN A 57 -13.31 -3.28 -0.07
CA GLN A 57 -11.97 -3.79 -0.35
C GLN A 57 -11.60 -3.61 -1.82
N ARG A 58 -12.53 -3.81 -2.76
CA ARG A 58 -12.29 -3.51 -4.19
C ARG A 58 -11.94 -2.04 -4.38
N ARG A 59 -12.77 -1.13 -3.84
CA ARG A 59 -12.51 0.32 -3.91
C ARG A 59 -11.22 0.74 -3.20
N LEU A 60 -10.78 -0.02 -2.19
CA LEU A 60 -9.50 0.22 -1.51
C LEU A 60 -8.33 0.04 -2.48
N LEU A 61 -8.42 -0.94 -3.40
CA LEU A 61 -7.39 -1.23 -4.40
C LEU A 61 -7.30 -0.15 -5.48
N ASP A 62 -8.37 0.63 -5.69
CA ASP A 62 -8.39 1.76 -6.63
C ASP A 62 -7.84 3.06 -6.00
N ARG A 63 -7.44 3.03 -4.72
CA ARG A 63 -6.95 4.23 -4.04
C ARG A 63 -5.54 4.59 -4.51
N PRO A 64 -5.29 5.85 -4.92
CA PRO A 64 -3.98 6.28 -5.38
C PRO A 64 -2.84 5.92 -4.43
N GLU A 65 -3.01 6.14 -3.12
CA GLU A 65 -2.01 5.82 -2.12
C GLU A 65 -1.70 4.32 -1.99
N VAL A 66 -2.68 3.45 -2.24
CA VAL A 66 -2.49 2.00 -2.24
C VAL A 66 -1.81 1.57 -3.54
N VAL A 67 -2.29 2.07 -4.69
CA VAL A 67 -1.71 1.79 -6.01
C VAL A 67 -0.26 2.25 -6.09
N HIS A 68 0.04 3.47 -5.62
CA HIS A 68 1.40 4.01 -5.61
C HIS A 68 2.33 3.17 -4.74
N ALA A 69 1.93 2.82 -3.52
CA ALA A 69 2.76 2.01 -2.64
C ALA A 69 3.06 0.61 -3.24
N LEU A 70 2.05 -0.04 -3.81
CA LEU A 70 2.21 -1.34 -4.48
C LEU A 70 3.12 -1.22 -5.72
N GLY A 71 2.95 -0.18 -6.50
CA GLY A 71 3.73 0.09 -7.71
C GLY A 71 5.20 0.39 -7.40
N ASP A 72 5.47 1.21 -6.40
CA ASP A 72 6.82 1.57 -5.97
C ASP A 72 7.61 0.32 -5.55
N ASP A 73 6.99 -0.56 -4.75
CA ASP A 73 7.61 -1.81 -4.32
C ASP A 73 7.86 -2.76 -5.50
N ALA A 74 6.93 -2.87 -6.46
CA ALA A 74 7.11 -3.68 -7.66
C ALA A 74 8.28 -3.17 -8.53
N VAL A 75 8.39 -1.86 -8.72
CA VAL A 75 9.49 -1.23 -9.46
C VAL A 75 10.82 -1.46 -8.74
N GLU A 76 10.87 -1.30 -7.42
CA GLU A 76 12.07 -1.52 -6.63
C GLU A 76 12.51 -2.99 -6.65
N GLN A 77 11.56 -3.93 -6.62
CA GLN A 77 11.87 -5.35 -6.78
C GLN A 77 12.50 -5.62 -8.15
N THR A 78 11.89 -5.15 -9.24
CA THR A 78 12.45 -5.32 -10.59
C THR A 78 13.84 -4.68 -10.70
N ARG A 79 14.06 -3.50 -10.10
CA ARG A 79 15.38 -2.84 -10.08
C ARG A 79 16.43 -3.72 -9.39
N ARG A 80 16.09 -4.37 -8.26
CA ARG A 80 17.00 -5.29 -7.56
C ARG A 80 17.32 -6.54 -8.38
N GLU A 81 16.31 -7.11 -9.04
CA GLU A 81 16.48 -8.26 -9.93
C GLU A 81 17.46 -7.92 -11.07
N LEU A 82 17.25 -6.79 -11.76
CA LEU A 82 18.15 -6.31 -12.81
C LEU A 82 19.60 -6.09 -12.34
N GLN A 83 19.80 -5.57 -11.12
CA GLN A 83 21.13 -5.41 -10.53
C GLN A 83 21.80 -6.76 -10.26
N SER A 84 21.04 -7.76 -9.80
CA SER A 84 21.57 -9.10 -9.55
C SER A 84 22.05 -9.80 -10.82
N PHE A 85 21.36 -9.61 -11.96
CA PHE A 85 21.80 -10.13 -13.26
C PHE A 85 23.08 -9.48 -13.79
N SER A 86 23.35 -8.23 -13.40
CA SER A 86 24.55 -7.51 -13.84
C SER A 86 25.77 -7.78 -12.97
N ALA A 87 25.58 -8.38 -11.79
CA ALA A 87 26.63 -8.63 -10.81
C ALA A 87 27.16 -10.09 -10.82
N GLY A 88 26.61 -10.96 -11.67
CA GLY A 88 27.08 -12.32 -11.94
C GLY A 88 27.69 -12.43 -13.33
#